data_AF-A0A812NS73-F1
#
_entry.id   AF-A0A812NS73-F1
#
_cell.length_a   1.000
_cell.length_b   1.000
_cell.length_c   1.000
_cell.angle_alpha   90.00
_cell.angle_beta   90.00
_cell.angle_gamma   90.00
#
_symmetry.space_group_name_H-M   'P 1'
#
loop_
_entity.id
_entity.type
_entity.pdbx_description
1 polymer ?
#
loop_
_entity_poly.entity_id
_entity_poly.type
_entity_poly.pdbx_seq_one_letter_code
_entity_poly.pdbx_strand_id
1 'polypeptide(L)'
;MKRKQPTEEPALLRVFKASGEELASIPTDDVVNVQDLKQRLEGLCGLPRFRQRLLHENVDLEDHVKLESAMDLQLVLLGFISASAEQEEELTAVAGSGDVPQLERILQRPQCPDIGANSEEEDETPLCYASSEGHGDAVRLLLEARADANAPNGEGDRPLLLASIHCHPEIVDLLLGARADMDVCGSDEETPLYLAAAEGHLDVACLLLRARADLEATNYDEETPLFTACEFGQQALVALLLRARADPNARDVNGRTPILAACVENHPKIVRLLLQAMAETGLAEPPLCVAARLGRLKVVRVLLAARAELEARDSTGMTPLSVACAGDEVRVAMALLQARAALEARDHLGQTPLWHATDVRGGVRLARLLLEAGARRNISNRYGHTLRQKLAARGSIQILRLLSNRRILRMPRKETSP
;
A
#
# COMPACT_ATOMS: atom_id res chain seq x y z
N MET A 1 57.97 -40.43 29.66
CA MET A 1 58.11 -39.21 28.85
C MET A 1 57.24 -39.35 27.61
N LYS A 2 56.00 -38.85 27.65
CA LYS A 2 55.15 -38.77 26.45
C LYS A 2 55.65 -37.57 25.63
N ARG A 3 56.22 -37.81 24.45
CA ARG A 3 56.55 -36.75 23.50
C ARG A 3 55.24 -36.04 23.14
N LYS A 4 55.13 -34.74 23.47
CA LYS A 4 54.13 -33.86 22.88
C LYS A 4 54.34 -33.92 21.37
N GLN A 5 53.32 -34.33 20.61
CA GLN A 5 53.27 -34.05 19.18
C GLN A 5 53.38 -32.52 19.02
N PRO A 6 54.13 -32.02 18.03
CA PRO A 6 54.07 -30.60 17.72
C PRO A 6 52.63 -30.32 17.29
N THR A 7 51.96 -29.42 18.00
CA THR A 7 50.78 -28.75 17.45
C THR A 7 51.29 -28.02 16.21
N GLU A 8 51.01 -28.56 15.02
CA GLU A 8 51.29 -27.85 13.77
C GLU A 8 50.68 -26.46 13.90
N GLU A 9 51.52 -25.44 13.79
CA GLU A 9 51.03 -24.06 13.76
C GLU A 9 50.06 -23.96 12.58
N PRO A 10 48.86 -23.39 12.79
CA PRO A 10 47.87 -23.27 11.71
C PRO A 10 48.51 -22.49 10.56
N ALA A 11 48.32 -22.95 9.32
CA ALA A 11 48.78 -22.19 8.17
C ALA A 11 48.06 -20.83 8.16
N LEU A 12 48.84 -19.74 8.07
CA LEU A 12 48.33 -18.38 8.17
C LEU A 12 48.42 -17.67 6.81
N LEU A 13 47.35 -16.97 6.47
CA LEU A 13 47.27 -15.98 5.41
C LEU A 13 47.60 -14.62 6.01
N ARG A 14 48.74 -14.04 5.63
CA ARG A 14 49.18 -12.73 6.11
C ARG A 14 48.92 -11.70 5.04
N VAL A 15 48.01 -10.77 5.31
CA VAL A 15 47.58 -9.75 4.36
C VAL A 15 48.29 -8.45 4.69
N PHE A 16 49.07 -7.93 3.74
CA PHE A 16 49.82 -6.69 3.86
C PHE A 16 49.21 -5.60 2.98
N LYS A 17 49.15 -4.37 3.47
CA LYS A 17 48.86 -3.20 2.63
C LYS A 17 50.00 -2.98 1.65
N ALA A 18 49.75 -2.23 0.58
CA ALA A 18 50.81 -1.78 -0.34
C ALA A 18 51.95 -0.99 0.33
N SER A 19 51.72 -0.42 1.52
CA SER A 19 52.74 0.24 2.34
C SER A 19 53.69 -0.73 3.07
N GLY A 20 53.42 -2.04 3.05
CA GLY A 20 54.18 -3.07 3.78
C GLY A 20 53.69 -3.32 5.21
N GLU A 21 52.66 -2.62 5.67
CA GLU A 21 52.02 -2.83 6.97
C GLU A 21 51.13 -4.08 6.96
N GLU A 22 51.26 -4.96 7.96
CA GLU A 22 50.38 -6.12 8.12
C GLU A 22 48.98 -5.67 8.56
N LEU A 23 47.97 -5.94 7.73
CA LEU A 23 46.57 -5.59 7.98
C LEU A 23 45.86 -6.69 8.78
N ALA A 24 46.10 -7.96 8.45
CA ALA A 24 45.45 -9.10 9.07
C ALA A 24 46.29 -10.36 8.95
N SER A 25 46.15 -11.25 9.95
CA SER A 25 46.66 -12.61 9.91
C SER A 25 45.48 -13.56 10.19
N ILE A 26 45.13 -14.38 9.21
CA ILE A 26 43.91 -15.20 9.22
C ILE A 26 44.29 -16.66 8.96
N PRO A 27 43.84 -17.64 9.77
CA PRO A 27 44.06 -19.05 9.48
C PRO A 27 43.47 -19.47 8.13
N THR A 28 44.14 -20.36 7.40
CA THR A 28 43.62 -20.90 6.12
C THR A 28 42.31 -21.65 6.30
N ASP A 29 42.11 -22.31 7.44
CA ASP A 29 40.89 -23.08 7.74
C ASP A 29 39.65 -22.20 7.93
N ASP A 30 39.87 -20.90 8.15
CA ASP A 30 38.85 -19.90 8.45
C ASP A 30 38.27 -19.24 7.18
N VAL A 31 38.80 -19.60 6.01
CA VAL A 31 38.50 -18.96 4.72
C VAL A 31 38.45 -20.01 3.61
N VAL A 32 37.37 -20.03 2.83
CA VAL A 32 37.20 -21.05 1.78
C VAL A 32 38.00 -20.71 0.50
N ASN A 33 37.97 -19.45 0.08
CA ASN A 33 38.59 -18.96 -1.15
C ASN A 33 38.91 -17.46 -1.06
N VAL A 34 39.48 -16.91 -2.14
CA VAL A 34 39.83 -15.49 -2.24
C VAL A 34 38.62 -14.58 -2.07
N GLN A 35 37.44 -14.95 -2.57
CA GLN A 35 36.20 -14.18 -2.38
C GLN A 35 35.85 -14.01 -0.90
N ASP A 36 35.85 -15.10 -0.15
CA ASP A 36 35.57 -15.12 1.30
C ASP A 36 36.61 -14.30 2.07
N LEU A 37 37.89 -14.38 1.66
CA LEU A 37 38.95 -13.52 2.22
C LEU A 37 38.64 -12.04 1.99
N LYS A 38 38.30 -11.65 0.76
CA LYS A 38 37.99 -10.25 0.41
C LYS A 38 36.76 -9.74 1.18
N GLN A 39 35.72 -10.56 1.33
CA GLN A 39 34.55 -10.22 2.14
C GLN A 39 34.93 -10.01 3.61
N ARG A 40 35.79 -10.85 4.18
CA ARG A 40 36.27 -10.69 5.56
C ARG A 40 37.14 -9.44 5.74
N LEU A 41 37.94 -9.09 4.73
CA LEU A 41 38.77 -7.90 4.72
C LEU A 41 37.97 -6.60 4.57
N GLU A 42 36.74 -6.63 4.05
CA GLU A 42 35.89 -5.45 3.90
C GLU A 42 35.71 -4.70 5.24
N GLY A 43 35.50 -5.42 6.34
CA GLY A 43 35.36 -4.81 7.68
C GLY A 43 36.63 -4.12 8.18
N LEU A 44 37.80 -4.42 7.59
CA LEU A 44 39.10 -3.86 7.97
C LEU A 44 39.54 -2.72 7.05
N CYS A 45 39.28 -2.84 5.73
CA CYS A 45 39.70 -1.86 4.74
C CYS A 45 38.59 -0.87 4.34
N GLY A 46 37.34 -1.14 4.71
CA GLY A 46 36.18 -0.29 4.42
C GLY A 46 35.75 -0.28 2.94
N LEU A 47 36.28 -1.17 2.12
CA LEU A 47 35.98 -1.27 0.69
C LEU A 47 35.41 -2.65 0.35
N PRO A 48 34.42 -2.72 -0.57
CA PRO A 48 33.79 -3.99 -0.94
C PRO A 48 34.77 -4.89 -1.68
N ARG A 49 34.48 -6.20 -1.74
CA ARG A 49 35.36 -7.19 -2.38
C ARG A 49 35.77 -6.81 -3.82
N PHE A 50 34.88 -6.16 -4.55
CA PHE A 50 35.09 -5.71 -5.93
C PHE A 50 36.13 -4.60 -6.05
N ARG A 51 36.50 -3.93 -4.95
CA ARG A 51 37.54 -2.89 -4.87
C ARG A 51 38.83 -3.41 -4.25
N GLN A 52 38.96 -4.74 -4.09
CA GLN A 52 40.13 -5.38 -3.52
C GLN A 52 40.82 -6.29 -4.54
N ARG A 53 42.14 -6.13 -4.68
CA ARG A 53 43.02 -7.03 -5.43
C ARG A 53 43.98 -7.68 -4.45
N LEU A 54 44.06 -9.00 -4.48
CA LEU A 54 44.93 -9.78 -3.62
C LEU A 54 46.01 -10.40 -4.48
N LEU A 55 47.23 -9.93 -4.28
CA LEU A 55 48.38 -10.35 -5.06
C LEU A 55 49.19 -11.37 -4.24
N HIS A 56 49.53 -12.49 -4.84
CA HIS A 56 50.57 -13.39 -4.33
C HIS A 56 51.74 -13.38 -5.30
N GLU A 57 52.95 -13.07 -4.83
CA GLU A 57 54.15 -12.94 -5.68
C GLU A 57 53.95 -11.97 -6.88
N ASN A 58 53.15 -10.90 -6.69
CA ASN A 58 52.72 -9.93 -7.71
C ASN A 58 51.74 -10.45 -8.77
N VAL A 59 51.12 -11.62 -8.55
CA VAL A 59 50.06 -12.18 -9.42
C VAL A 59 48.69 -11.98 -8.76
N ASP A 60 47.73 -11.38 -9.48
CA ASP A 60 46.36 -11.19 -8.97
C ASP A 60 45.65 -12.54 -8.85
N LEU A 61 45.08 -12.79 -7.68
CA LEU A 61 44.33 -14.01 -7.40
C LEU A 61 42.86 -13.82 -7.76
N GLU A 62 42.33 -14.73 -8.57
CA GLU A 62 40.91 -14.77 -8.89
C GLU A 62 40.07 -15.22 -7.69
N ASP A 63 38.82 -14.74 -7.61
CA ASP A 63 37.91 -14.94 -6.47
C ASP A 63 37.67 -16.42 -6.11
N HIS A 64 37.74 -17.31 -7.10
CA HIS A 64 37.48 -18.74 -6.93
C HIS A 64 38.70 -19.56 -6.45
N VAL A 65 39.89 -18.95 -6.36
CA VAL A 65 41.12 -19.63 -5.93
C VAL A 65 41.02 -20.03 -4.46
N LYS A 66 41.31 -21.30 -4.17
CA LYS A 66 41.36 -21.82 -2.79
C LYS A 66 42.68 -21.47 -2.11
N LEU A 67 42.63 -21.20 -0.81
CA LEU A 67 43.77 -20.75 -0.01
C LEU A 67 44.20 -21.85 0.97
N GLU A 68 44.79 -22.93 0.46
CA GLU A 68 45.10 -24.15 1.23
C GLU A 68 46.49 -24.14 1.90
N SER A 69 47.31 -23.12 1.64
CA SER A 69 48.66 -22.99 2.21
C SER A 69 48.90 -21.60 2.79
N ALA A 70 49.86 -21.51 3.72
CA ALA A 70 50.31 -20.23 4.26
C ALA A 70 50.89 -19.36 3.13
N MET A 71 50.44 -18.12 3.05
CA MET A 71 50.81 -17.18 1.99
C MET A 71 50.88 -15.77 2.53
N ASP A 72 51.88 -15.03 2.08
CA ASP A 72 51.91 -13.57 2.20
C ASP A 72 51.16 -12.99 0.98
N LEU A 73 50.14 -12.19 1.26
CA LEU A 73 49.26 -11.57 0.27
C LEU A 73 49.39 -10.06 0.35
N GLN A 74 49.54 -9.40 -0.80
CA GLN A 74 49.50 -7.94 -0.88
C GLN A 74 48.11 -7.48 -1.30
N LEU A 75 47.46 -6.70 -0.43
CA LEU A 75 46.19 -6.06 -0.69
C LEU A 75 46.41 -4.72 -1.40
N VAL A 76 45.85 -4.61 -2.60
CA VAL A 76 45.75 -3.37 -3.37
C VAL A 76 44.29 -2.93 -3.40
N LEU A 77 44.04 -1.72 -2.95
CA LEU A 77 42.71 -1.10 -2.94
C LEU A 77 42.52 -0.29 -4.21
N LEU A 78 41.39 -0.51 -4.88
CA LEU A 78 41.05 0.15 -6.14
C LEU A 78 40.07 1.31 -5.89
N GLY A 79 40.36 2.46 -6.49
CA GLY A 79 39.40 3.56 -6.64
C GLY A 79 38.53 3.39 -7.89
N PHE A 80 37.51 4.23 -8.01
CA PHE A 80 36.71 4.31 -9.23
C PHE A 80 37.41 5.14 -10.31
N ILE A 81 37.21 4.76 -11.56
CA ILE A 81 37.64 5.44 -12.78
C ILE A 81 36.36 5.77 -13.57
N SER A 82 36.37 6.88 -14.31
CA SER A 82 35.28 7.27 -15.20
C SER A 82 34.97 6.15 -16.21
N ALA A 83 33.69 5.79 -16.30
CA ALA A 83 33.18 4.88 -17.32
C ALA A 83 32.93 5.64 -18.63
N SER A 84 33.02 4.95 -19.77
CA SER A 84 32.51 5.46 -21.06
C SER A 84 31.03 5.14 -21.20
N ALA A 85 30.27 5.90 -21.99
CA ALA A 85 28.84 5.65 -22.24
C ALA A 85 28.52 4.18 -22.58
N GLU A 86 29.35 3.51 -23.39
CA GLU A 86 29.17 2.07 -23.71
C GLU A 86 29.27 1.15 -22.47
N GLN A 87 30.10 1.50 -21.48
CA GLN A 87 30.26 0.74 -20.23
C GLN A 87 29.12 1.03 -19.24
N GLU A 88 28.57 2.23 -19.32
CA GLU A 88 27.41 2.65 -18.55
C GLU A 88 26.17 1.87 -19.03
N GLU A 89 25.93 1.87 -20.34
CA GLU A 89 24.88 1.08 -21.00
C GLU A 89 25.08 -0.44 -20.80
N GLU A 90 26.32 -0.94 -20.87
CA GLU A 90 26.59 -2.37 -20.61
C GLU A 90 26.19 -2.76 -19.18
N LEU A 91 26.49 -1.92 -18.18
CA LEU A 91 26.16 -2.22 -16.79
C LEU A 91 24.65 -2.18 -16.54
N THR A 92 23.96 -1.16 -17.03
CA THR A 92 22.50 -1.02 -16.86
C THR A 92 21.75 -2.14 -17.58
N ALA A 93 22.09 -2.46 -18.83
CA ALA A 93 21.47 -3.53 -19.60
C ALA A 93 21.67 -4.92 -18.97
N VAL A 94 22.88 -5.18 -18.45
CA VAL A 94 23.18 -6.45 -17.78
C VAL A 94 22.44 -6.57 -16.44
N ALA A 95 22.32 -5.47 -15.69
CA ALA A 95 21.53 -5.44 -14.46
C ALA A 95 20.03 -5.68 -14.73
N GLY A 96 19.47 -5.02 -15.75
CA GLY A 96 18.07 -5.16 -16.17
C GLY A 96 17.72 -6.50 -16.86
N SER A 97 18.71 -7.25 -17.33
CA SER A 97 18.49 -8.61 -17.86
C SER A 97 18.73 -9.71 -16.83
N GLY A 98 19.35 -9.38 -15.69
CA GLY A 98 19.64 -10.33 -14.62
C GLY A 98 20.77 -11.32 -14.94
N ASP A 99 21.66 -11.02 -15.90
CA ASP A 99 22.84 -11.86 -16.18
C ASP A 99 23.90 -11.66 -15.08
N VAL A 100 23.73 -12.39 -13.97
CA VAL A 100 24.59 -12.31 -12.78
C VAL A 100 26.07 -12.59 -13.10
N PRO A 101 26.45 -13.61 -13.89
CA PRO A 101 27.85 -13.83 -14.25
C PRO A 101 28.48 -12.66 -15.02
N GLN A 102 27.75 -12.08 -15.99
CA GLN A 102 28.26 -10.91 -16.71
C GLN A 102 28.32 -9.69 -15.80
N LEU A 103 27.31 -9.48 -14.95
CA LEU A 103 27.26 -8.39 -13.98
C LEU A 103 28.46 -8.44 -13.04
N GLU A 104 28.77 -9.61 -12.49
CA GLU A 104 29.92 -9.83 -11.62
C GLU A 104 31.22 -9.48 -12.32
N ARG A 105 31.39 -9.91 -13.58
CA ARG A 105 32.59 -9.57 -14.38
C ARG A 105 32.73 -8.07 -14.63
N ILE A 106 31.63 -7.37 -14.85
CA ILE A 106 31.65 -5.91 -15.06
C ILE A 106 32.01 -5.22 -13.74
N LEU A 107 31.42 -5.63 -12.62
CA LEU A 107 31.70 -5.06 -11.29
C LEU A 107 33.12 -5.35 -10.79
N GLN A 108 33.84 -6.32 -11.35
CA GLN A 108 35.28 -6.48 -11.10
C GLN A 108 36.13 -5.36 -11.73
N ARG A 109 35.62 -4.63 -12.73
CA ARG A 109 36.28 -3.46 -13.34
C ARG A 109 36.17 -2.25 -12.40
N PRO A 110 37.13 -1.31 -12.39
CA PRO A 110 37.15 -0.16 -11.48
C PRO A 110 36.10 0.93 -11.84
N GLN A 111 34.88 0.56 -12.22
CA GLN A 111 33.76 1.48 -12.48
C GLN A 111 32.84 1.61 -11.26
N CYS A 112 32.17 2.76 -11.12
CA CYS A 112 31.16 2.97 -10.09
C CYS A 112 29.95 2.05 -10.33
N PRO A 113 29.31 1.48 -9.31
CA PRO A 113 28.04 0.76 -9.49
C PRO A 113 26.83 1.71 -9.68
N ASP A 114 26.92 2.96 -9.19
CA ASP A 114 25.84 3.96 -9.21
C ASP A 114 25.86 4.84 -10.47
N ILE A 115 26.12 4.23 -11.61
CA ILE A 115 26.14 4.92 -12.90
C ILE A 115 24.72 5.45 -13.21
N GLY A 116 24.61 6.60 -13.87
CA GLY A 116 23.33 7.19 -14.29
C GLY A 116 22.64 8.06 -13.23
N ALA A 117 23.06 8.03 -11.96
CA ALA A 117 22.38 8.75 -10.88
C ALA A 117 22.37 10.30 -10.99
N ASN A 118 23.00 10.90 -12.01
CA ASN A 118 23.14 12.36 -12.18
C ASN A 118 23.26 12.84 -13.65
N SER A 119 22.91 12.04 -14.66
CA SER A 119 22.92 12.50 -16.06
C SER A 119 21.63 13.24 -16.41
N GLU A 120 21.73 14.22 -17.33
CA GLU A 120 20.58 14.98 -17.85
C GLU A 120 19.77 14.18 -18.89
N GLU A 121 20.25 13.01 -19.27
CA GLU A 121 19.58 12.01 -20.11
C GLU A 121 18.94 10.96 -19.18
N GLU A 122 17.85 10.32 -19.60
CA GLU A 122 16.95 9.45 -18.82
C GLU A 122 17.62 8.15 -18.27
N ASP A 123 18.78 8.25 -17.62
CA ASP A 123 19.59 7.11 -17.23
C ASP A 123 19.11 6.55 -15.90
N GLU A 124 18.48 5.38 -15.95
CA GLU A 124 18.15 4.63 -14.75
C GLU A 124 19.43 4.01 -14.14
N THR A 125 19.54 4.01 -12.82
CA THR A 125 20.66 3.34 -12.15
C THR A 125 20.56 1.82 -12.35
N PRO A 126 21.69 1.09 -12.42
CA PRO A 126 21.66 -0.38 -12.52
C PRO A 126 20.84 -1.04 -11.40
N LEU A 127 20.85 -0.44 -10.21
CA LEU A 127 20.06 -0.92 -9.07
C LEU A 127 18.56 -0.69 -9.27
N CYS A 128 18.14 0.44 -9.84
CA CYS A 128 16.75 0.69 -10.22
C CYS A 128 16.25 -0.32 -11.26
N TYR A 129 17.01 -0.55 -12.34
CA TYR A 129 16.67 -1.55 -13.37
C TYR A 129 16.47 -2.95 -12.77
N ALA A 130 17.48 -3.45 -12.04
CA ALA A 130 17.41 -4.77 -11.43
C ALA A 130 16.25 -4.89 -10.41
N SER A 131 15.93 -3.78 -9.71
CA SER A 131 14.84 -3.74 -8.73
C SER A 131 13.46 -3.72 -9.39
N SER A 132 13.31 -3.01 -10.52
CA SER A 132 12.07 -2.94 -11.30
C SER A 132 11.74 -4.28 -11.97
N GLU A 133 12.75 -4.91 -12.59
CA GLU A 133 12.61 -6.17 -13.34
C GLU A 133 12.58 -7.43 -12.44
N GLY A 134 12.80 -7.29 -11.13
CA GLY A 134 12.68 -8.40 -10.19
C GLY A 134 13.92 -9.31 -10.09
N HIS A 135 15.10 -8.81 -10.45
CA HIS A 135 16.34 -9.58 -10.47
C HIS A 135 17.06 -9.56 -9.10
N GLY A 136 16.55 -10.32 -8.14
CA GLY A 136 17.05 -10.36 -6.75
C GLY A 136 18.55 -10.65 -6.60
N ASP A 137 19.11 -11.59 -7.38
CA ASP A 137 20.53 -11.90 -7.35
C ASP A 137 21.39 -10.75 -7.89
N ALA A 138 20.91 -10.03 -8.92
CA ALA A 138 21.59 -8.85 -9.45
C ALA A 138 21.56 -7.70 -8.44
N VAL A 139 20.42 -7.46 -7.79
CA VAL A 139 20.28 -6.49 -6.69
C VAL A 139 21.25 -6.81 -5.56
N ARG A 140 21.29 -8.07 -5.12
CA ARG A 140 22.23 -8.53 -4.07
C ARG A 140 23.67 -8.22 -4.43
N LEU A 141 24.08 -8.52 -5.66
CA LEU A 141 25.44 -8.34 -6.13
C LEU A 141 25.82 -6.85 -6.28
N LEU A 142 24.88 -6.00 -6.74
CA LEU A 142 25.04 -4.55 -6.78
C LEU A 142 25.18 -3.94 -5.37
N LEU A 143 24.38 -4.39 -4.41
CA LEU A 143 24.48 -3.96 -3.01
C LEU A 143 25.80 -4.43 -2.36
N GLU A 144 26.26 -5.65 -2.65
CA GLU A 144 27.61 -6.12 -2.28
C GLU A 144 28.72 -5.23 -2.88
N ALA A 145 28.48 -4.67 -4.07
CA ALA A 145 29.38 -3.72 -4.71
C ALA A 145 29.29 -2.29 -4.16
N ARG A 146 28.48 -2.06 -3.12
CA ARG A 146 28.20 -0.77 -2.49
C ARG A 146 27.45 0.20 -3.40
N ALA A 147 26.56 -0.30 -4.26
CA ALA A 147 25.55 0.54 -4.89
C ALA A 147 24.74 1.27 -3.81
N ASP A 148 24.47 2.56 -4.02
CA ASP A 148 23.61 3.36 -3.15
C ASP A 148 22.16 2.91 -3.30
N ALA A 149 21.63 2.30 -2.23
CA ALA A 149 20.26 1.83 -2.15
C ALA A 149 19.21 2.94 -2.29
N ASN A 150 19.62 4.21 -2.27
CA ASN A 150 18.77 5.38 -2.39
C ASN A 150 18.99 6.20 -3.66
N ALA A 151 19.89 5.78 -4.55
CA ALA A 151 20.14 6.51 -5.79
C ALA A 151 18.87 6.46 -6.68
N PRO A 152 18.27 7.61 -7.04
CA PRO A 152 17.07 7.64 -7.87
C PRO A 152 17.40 7.34 -9.33
N ASN A 153 16.41 6.87 -10.09
CA ASN A 153 16.47 6.86 -11.56
C ASN A 153 16.23 8.28 -12.14
N GLY A 154 16.24 8.41 -13.47
CA GLY A 154 15.96 9.67 -14.16
C GLY A 154 14.56 10.26 -13.90
N GLU A 155 13.59 9.46 -13.44
CA GLU A 155 12.24 9.90 -13.07
C GLU A 155 12.15 10.36 -11.60
N GLY A 156 13.22 10.17 -10.81
CA GLY A 156 13.25 10.48 -9.38
C GLY A 156 12.86 9.29 -8.48
N ASP A 157 12.47 8.16 -9.07
CA ASP A 157 12.05 6.97 -8.35
C ASP A 157 13.26 6.20 -7.82
N ARG A 158 13.16 5.75 -6.57
CA ARG A 158 14.21 4.99 -5.88
C ARG A 158 13.96 3.48 -5.99
N PRO A 159 15.02 2.65 -5.85
CA PRO A 159 14.91 1.19 -6.00
C PRO A 159 13.81 0.54 -5.15
N LEU A 160 13.64 1.01 -3.91
CA LEU A 160 12.63 0.46 -2.98
C LEU A 160 11.20 0.75 -3.44
N LEU A 161 10.98 1.92 -4.04
CA LEU A 161 9.68 2.30 -4.60
C LEU A 161 9.33 1.37 -5.78
N LEU A 162 10.25 1.23 -6.74
CA LEU A 162 10.10 0.36 -7.91
C LEU A 162 9.83 -1.10 -7.53
N ALA A 163 10.61 -1.65 -6.59
CA ALA A 163 10.40 -3.01 -6.09
C ALA A 163 9.05 -3.20 -5.39
N SER A 164 8.52 -2.15 -4.76
CA SER A 164 7.23 -2.19 -4.08
C SER A 164 6.05 -2.08 -5.05
N ILE A 165 6.18 -1.25 -6.10
CA ILE A 165 5.23 -1.12 -7.21
C ILE A 165 5.11 -2.44 -7.96
N HIS A 166 6.22 -3.10 -8.27
CA HIS A 166 6.22 -4.32 -9.09
C HIS A 166 6.09 -5.63 -8.27
N CYS A 167 5.86 -5.53 -6.96
CA CYS A 167 5.66 -6.67 -6.06
C CYS A 167 6.85 -7.65 -6.02
N HIS A 168 8.03 -7.14 -5.67
CA HIS A 168 9.25 -7.94 -5.50
C HIS A 168 9.70 -8.03 -4.02
N PRO A 169 9.05 -8.84 -3.15
CA PRO A 169 9.37 -8.91 -1.73
C PRO A 169 10.83 -9.24 -1.40
N GLU A 170 11.49 -10.11 -2.17
CA GLU A 170 12.91 -10.44 -1.95
C GLU A 170 13.79 -9.20 -2.10
N ILE A 171 13.55 -8.40 -3.14
CA ILE A 171 14.30 -7.17 -3.39
C ILE A 171 13.99 -6.12 -2.32
N VAL A 172 12.73 -6.00 -1.90
CA VAL A 172 12.35 -5.13 -0.78
C VAL A 172 13.12 -5.50 0.49
N ASP A 173 13.22 -6.79 0.82
CA ASP A 173 14.00 -7.25 1.99
C ASP A 173 15.50 -6.93 1.86
N LEU A 174 16.09 -7.15 0.68
CA LEU A 174 17.49 -6.80 0.39
C LEU A 174 17.75 -5.30 0.55
N LEU A 175 16.89 -4.45 -0.03
CA LEU A 175 17.03 -2.99 0.02
C LEU A 175 16.85 -2.46 1.44
N LEU A 176 15.87 -2.95 2.20
CA LEU A 176 15.68 -2.60 3.61
C LEU A 176 16.88 -3.05 4.45
N GLY A 177 17.44 -4.23 4.17
CA GLY A 177 18.69 -4.71 4.79
C GLY A 177 19.89 -3.81 4.49
N ALA A 178 19.92 -3.20 3.31
CA ALA A 178 20.91 -2.20 2.90
C ALA A 178 20.59 -0.77 3.38
N ARG A 179 19.59 -0.59 4.24
CA ARG A 179 19.14 0.72 4.78
C ARG A 179 18.64 1.69 3.70
N ALA A 180 17.95 1.17 2.69
CA ALA A 180 17.11 2.01 1.84
C ALA A 180 16.11 2.79 2.70
N ASP A 181 15.92 4.05 2.35
CA ASP A 181 14.93 4.93 2.96
C ASP A 181 13.53 4.43 2.60
N MET A 182 12.72 4.16 3.62
CA MET A 182 11.42 3.48 3.48
C MET A 182 10.24 4.42 3.31
N ASP A 183 10.45 5.71 3.60
CA ASP A 183 9.43 6.75 3.49
C ASP A 183 9.70 7.65 2.26
N VAL A 184 10.37 7.08 1.26
CA VAL A 184 10.65 7.74 -0.03
C VAL A 184 9.36 7.96 -0.78
N CYS A 185 9.23 9.14 -1.36
CA CYS A 185 8.06 9.55 -2.12
C CYS A 185 8.34 9.46 -3.61
N GLY A 186 7.43 8.83 -4.36
CA GLY A 186 7.35 8.98 -5.81
C GLY A 186 6.78 10.34 -6.23
N SER A 187 6.39 10.44 -7.50
CA SER A 187 5.86 11.67 -8.11
C SER A 187 4.63 12.25 -7.39
N ASP A 188 3.77 11.41 -6.80
CA ASP A 188 2.53 11.79 -6.10
C ASP A 188 2.61 11.79 -4.56
N GLU A 189 3.83 11.91 -4.00
CA GLU A 189 4.10 11.74 -2.55
C GLU A 189 3.78 10.33 -2.02
N GLU A 190 3.56 9.38 -2.93
CA GLU A 190 3.22 7.99 -2.60
C GLU A 190 4.45 7.23 -2.06
N THR A 191 4.32 6.66 -0.87
CA THR A 191 5.36 5.83 -0.25
C THR A 191 5.30 4.38 -0.72
N PRO A 192 6.37 3.58 -0.56
CA PRO A 192 6.35 2.14 -0.78
C PRO A 192 5.18 1.43 -0.09
N LEU A 193 4.83 1.84 1.15
CA LEU A 193 3.72 1.24 1.90
C LEU A 193 2.36 1.64 1.31
N TYR A 194 2.22 2.90 0.86
CA TYR A 194 1.03 3.36 0.17
C TYR A 194 0.79 2.56 -1.13
N LEU A 195 1.82 2.38 -1.96
CA LEU A 195 1.72 1.67 -3.23
C LEU A 195 1.42 0.18 -3.03
N ALA A 196 2.11 -0.46 -2.08
CA ALA A 196 1.78 -1.82 -1.66
C ALA A 196 0.32 -1.91 -1.16
N ALA A 197 -0.23 -0.82 -0.65
CA ALA A 197 -1.59 -0.73 -0.16
C ALA A 197 -2.68 -0.51 -1.20
N ALA A 198 -2.40 0.28 -2.22
CA ALA A 198 -3.28 0.42 -3.38
C ALA A 198 -3.37 -0.92 -4.15
N GLU A 199 -2.22 -1.52 -4.45
CA GLU A 199 -2.12 -2.71 -5.31
C GLU A 199 -2.38 -4.04 -4.55
N GLY A 200 -2.32 -4.04 -3.22
CA GLY A 200 -2.61 -5.21 -2.39
C GLY A 200 -1.42 -6.17 -2.22
N HIS A 201 -0.19 -5.66 -2.32
CA HIS A 201 1.06 -6.41 -2.15
C HIS A 201 1.33 -6.74 -0.67
N LEU A 202 0.63 -7.76 -0.16
CA LEU A 202 0.65 -8.12 1.26
C LEU A 202 2.04 -8.44 1.81
N ASP A 203 2.86 -9.16 1.05
CA ASP A 203 4.20 -9.57 1.49
C ASP A 203 5.16 -8.37 1.56
N VAL A 204 5.10 -7.47 0.56
CA VAL A 204 5.84 -6.19 0.56
C VAL A 204 5.45 -5.35 1.77
N ALA A 205 4.15 -5.13 2.00
CA ALA A 205 3.69 -4.37 3.15
C ALA A 205 4.12 -5.00 4.48
N CYS A 206 4.13 -6.34 4.59
CA CYS A 206 4.64 -7.01 5.78
C CYS A 206 6.11 -6.69 6.05
N LEU A 207 6.95 -6.62 5.01
CA LEU A 207 8.37 -6.26 5.13
C LEU A 207 8.53 -4.79 5.54
N LEU A 208 7.82 -3.87 4.87
CA LEU A 208 7.85 -2.43 5.18
C LEU A 208 7.41 -2.14 6.63
N LEU A 209 6.33 -2.78 7.10
CA LEU A 209 5.87 -2.62 8.47
C LEU A 209 6.84 -3.21 9.51
N ARG A 210 7.53 -4.31 9.18
CA ARG A 210 8.61 -4.85 10.05
C ARG A 210 9.77 -3.88 10.14
N ALA A 211 10.08 -3.19 9.05
CA ALA A 211 11.09 -2.16 8.99
C ALA A 211 10.66 -0.83 9.65
N ARG A 212 9.38 -0.70 10.01
CA ARG A 212 8.74 0.47 10.66
C ARG A 212 8.46 1.64 9.72
N ALA A 213 8.08 1.36 8.47
CA ALA A 213 7.55 2.37 7.56
C ALA A 213 6.38 3.13 8.21
N ASP A 214 6.24 4.41 7.89
CA ASP A 214 5.19 5.25 8.46
C ASP A 214 3.80 4.81 7.97
N LEU A 215 2.94 4.47 8.92
CA LEU A 215 1.56 4.04 8.67
C LEU A 215 0.66 5.20 8.23
N GLU A 216 1.04 6.43 8.59
CA GLU A 216 0.24 7.64 8.40
C GLU A 216 0.84 8.59 7.35
N ALA A 217 1.88 8.15 6.62
CA ALA A 217 2.37 8.87 5.45
C ALA A 217 1.24 9.01 4.42
N THR A 218 1.14 10.16 3.77
CA THR A 218 0.06 10.49 2.85
C THR A 218 0.58 10.87 1.48
N ASN A 219 -0.21 10.62 0.44
CA ASN A 219 -0.03 11.24 -0.88
C ASN A 219 -0.52 12.70 -0.89
N TYR A 220 -0.49 13.35 -2.06
CA TYR A 220 -0.98 14.74 -2.22
C TYR A 220 -2.46 14.96 -1.85
N ASP A 221 -3.29 13.92 -1.92
CA ASP A 221 -4.70 13.98 -1.53
C ASP A 221 -4.91 13.72 -0.03
N GLU A 222 -3.83 13.70 0.77
CA GLU A 222 -3.83 13.37 2.20
C GLU A 222 -4.33 11.94 2.50
N GLU A 223 -4.24 11.02 1.52
CA GLU A 223 -4.71 9.65 1.66
C GLU A 223 -3.62 8.75 2.26
N THR A 224 -3.94 8.05 3.36
CA THR A 224 -3.02 7.10 4.03
C THR A 224 -3.05 5.71 3.37
N PRO A 225 -2.04 4.84 3.62
CA PRO A 225 -2.06 3.45 3.21
C PRO A 225 -3.35 2.70 3.59
N LEU A 226 -3.91 2.99 4.78
CA LEU A 226 -5.18 2.39 5.19
C LEU A 226 -6.35 2.90 4.35
N PHE A 227 -6.37 4.19 4.00
CA PHE A 227 -7.40 4.78 3.16
C PHE A 227 -7.42 4.10 1.78
N THR A 228 -6.27 4.08 1.08
CA THR A 228 -6.18 3.51 -0.27
C THR A 228 -6.49 2.00 -0.28
N ALA A 229 -6.01 1.23 0.71
CA ALA A 229 -6.39 -0.18 0.86
C ALA A 229 -7.90 -0.39 1.05
N CYS A 230 -8.58 0.56 1.70
CA CYS A 230 -10.03 0.54 1.88
C CYS A 230 -10.78 0.89 0.59
N GLU A 231 -10.27 1.82 -0.21
CA GLU A 231 -10.83 2.22 -1.50
C GLU A 231 -10.73 1.09 -2.53
N PHE A 232 -9.52 0.55 -2.73
CA PHE A 232 -9.27 -0.51 -3.71
C PHE A 232 -9.71 -1.91 -3.25
N GLY A 233 -10.20 -2.07 -2.02
CA GLY A 233 -10.82 -3.31 -1.57
C GLY A 233 -9.83 -4.37 -1.06
N GLN A 234 -8.63 -3.97 -0.66
CA GLN A 234 -7.53 -4.83 -0.23
C GLN A 234 -7.75 -5.38 1.19
N GLN A 235 -8.73 -6.26 1.35
CA GLN A 235 -9.22 -6.72 2.66
C GLN A 235 -8.13 -7.30 3.58
N ALA A 236 -7.21 -8.10 3.04
CA ALA A 236 -6.13 -8.70 3.83
C ALA A 236 -5.19 -7.62 4.38
N LEU A 237 -4.95 -6.58 3.58
CA LEU A 237 -4.08 -5.49 3.94
C LEU A 237 -4.71 -4.52 4.92
N VAL A 238 -6.00 -4.20 4.74
CA VAL A 238 -6.77 -3.46 5.75
C VAL A 238 -6.65 -4.13 7.12
N ALA A 239 -6.78 -5.46 7.18
CA ALA A 239 -6.62 -6.21 8.43
C ALA A 239 -5.18 -6.13 8.99
N LEU A 240 -4.16 -6.14 8.13
CA LEU A 240 -2.76 -5.97 8.51
C LEU A 240 -2.50 -4.57 9.10
N LEU A 241 -2.90 -3.52 8.38
CA LEU A 241 -2.68 -2.12 8.76
C LEU A 241 -3.42 -1.77 10.06
N LEU A 242 -4.68 -2.19 10.21
CA LEU A 242 -5.41 -2.02 11.47
C LEU A 242 -4.76 -2.76 12.64
N ARG A 243 -4.19 -3.96 12.40
CA ARG A 243 -3.43 -4.69 13.43
C ARG A 243 -2.12 -3.97 13.78
N ALA A 244 -1.51 -3.29 12.82
CA ALA A 244 -0.34 -2.43 13.02
C ALA A 244 -0.69 -1.08 13.69
N ARG A 245 -1.98 -0.82 13.96
CA ARG A 245 -2.52 0.38 14.61
C ARG A 245 -2.54 1.63 13.72
N ALA A 246 -2.71 1.47 12.40
CA ALA A 246 -3.09 2.58 11.54
C ALA A 246 -4.37 3.27 12.03
N ASP A 247 -4.47 4.59 11.92
CA ASP A 247 -5.64 5.35 12.35
C ASP A 247 -6.84 5.09 11.41
N PRO A 248 -7.92 4.42 11.87
CA PRO A 248 -9.09 4.18 11.04
C PRO A 248 -9.89 5.45 10.70
N ASN A 249 -9.53 6.59 11.27
CA ASN A 249 -10.23 7.87 11.15
C ASN A 249 -9.42 8.96 10.43
N ALA A 250 -8.23 8.62 9.91
CA ALA A 250 -7.45 9.51 9.05
C ALA A 250 -8.35 10.06 7.92
N ARG A 251 -8.12 11.32 7.52
CA ARG A 251 -8.97 12.02 6.56
C ARG A 251 -8.14 12.45 5.36
N ASP A 252 -8.70 12.22 4.17
CA ASP A 252 -8.19 12.82 2.94
C ASP A 252 -8.48 14.33 2.90
N VAL A 253 -8.01 14.99 1.85
CA VAL A 253 -8.18 16.43 1.60
C VAL A 253 -9.65 16.86 1.51
N ASN A 254 -10.56 15.92 1.20
CA ASN A 254 -12.00 16.13 1.13
C ASN A 254 -12.72 15.82 2.45
N GLY A 255 -12.00 15.41 3.49
CA GLY A 255 -12.53 15.00 4.79
C GLY A 255 -13.15 13.60 4.81
N ARG A 256 -12.95 12.79 3.77
CA ARG A 256 -13.37 11.38 3.70
C ARG A 256 -12.46 10.55 4.60
N THR A 257 -13.06 9.65 5.37
CA THR A 257 -12.36 8.63 6.17
C THR A 257 -12.31 7.28 5.43
N PRO A 258 -11.42 6.33 5.80
CA PRO A 258 -11.37 4.99 5.21
C PRO A 258 -12.71 4.25 5.15
N ILE A 259 -13.57 4.42 6.17
CA ILE A 259 -14.91 3.79 6.17
C ILE A 259 -15.85 4.38 5.11
N LEU A 260 -15.69 5.66 4.78
CA LEU A 260 -16.45 6.31 3.71
C LEU A 260 -15.99 5.80 2.34
N ALA A 261 -14.67 5.71 2.10
CA ALA A 261 -14.12 5.10 0.88
C ALA A 261 -14.67 3.67 0.68
N ALA A 262 -14.57 2.81 1.70
CA ALA A 262 -15.11 1.45 1.65
C ALA A 262 -16.63 1.39 1.46
N CYS A 263 -17.38 2.40 1.93
CA CYS A 263 -18.82 2.50 1.69
C CYS A 263 -19.13 2.89 0.25
N VAL A 264 -18.40 3.86 -0.32
CA VAL A 264 -18.54 4.29 -1.72
C VAL A 264 -18.27 3.12 -2.66
N GLU A 265 -17.16 2.41 -2.44
CA GLU A 265 -16.70 1.29 -3.27
C GLU A 265 -17.37 -0.05 -2.95
N ASN A 266 -18.34 -0.07 -2.03
CA ASN A 266 -19.18 -1.23 -1.72
C ASN A 266 -18.40 -2.44 -1.19
N HIS A 267 -17.47 -2.21 -0.25
CA HIS A 267 -16.63 -3.25 0.37
C HIS A 267 -17.15 -3.65 1.77
N PRO A 268 -18.22 -4.46 1.90
CA PRO A 268 -18.87 -4.74 3.18
C PRO A 268 -17.97 -5.45 4.20
N LYS A 269 -16.99 -6.24 3.73
CA LYS A 269 -16.05 -6.93 4.62
C LYS A 269 -15.06 -5.95 5.25
N ILE A 270 -14.60 -4.95 4.50
CA ILE A 270 -13.71 -3.88 4.97
C ILE A 270 -14.46 -2.96 5.93
N VAL A 271 -15.69 -2.54 5.59
CA VAL A 271 -16.54 -1.77 6.50
C VAL A 271 -16.69 -2.48 7.85
N ARG A 272 -16.89 -3.80 7.85
CA ARG A 272 -16.93 -4.58 9.10
C ARG A 272 -15.61 -4.56 9.88
N LEU A 273 -14.46 -4.64 9.20
CA LEU A 273 -13.14 -4.57 9.85
C LEU A 273 -12.93 -3.19 10.50
N LEU A 274 -13.26 -2.12 9.78
CA LEU A 274 -13.15 -0.75 10.28
C LEU A 274 -14.05 -0.50 11.50
N LEU A 275 -15.29 -0.98 11.48
CA LEU A 275 -16.19 -0.91 12.64
C LEU A 275 -15.65 -1.70 13.84
N GLN A 276 -15.00 -2.84 13.62
CA GLN A 276 -14.33 -3.60 14.69
C GLN A 276 -13.12 -2.86 15.25
N ALA A 277 -12.45 -2.04 14.43
CA ALA A 277 -11.39 -1.13 14.83
C ALA A 277 -11.88 0.21 15.40
N MET A 278 -13.19 0.32 15.71
CA MET A 278 -13.80 1.52 16.30
C MET A 278 -13.74 2.77 15.39
N ALA A 279 -13.77 2.60 14.07
CA ALA A 279 -13.90 3.70 13.12
C ALA A 279 -15.15 4.54 13.43
N GLU A 280 -15.01 5.87 13.37
CA GLU A 280 -16.05 6.83 13.64
C GLU A 280 -17.14 6.79 12.57
N THR A 281 -18.40 6.80 13.01
CA THR A 281 -19.57 6.84 12.11
C THR A 281 -20.39 8.14 12.25
N GLY A 282 -20.08 8.98 13.24
CA GLY A 282 -20.74 10.26 13.52
C GLY A 282 -20.19 11.41 12.67
N LEU A 283 -19.92 11.14 11.40
CA LEU A 283 -19.28 12.07 10.47
C LEU A 283 -20.28 13.08 9.91
N ALA A 284 -19.79 14.18 9.34
CA ALA A 284 -20.63 15.16 8.62
C ALA A 284 -21.41 14.50 7.48
N GLU A 285 -20.82 13.46 6.87
CA GLU A 285 -21.51 12.53 6.00
C GLU A 285 -21.56 11.13 6.63
N PRO A 286 -22.69 10.74 7.26
CA PRO A 286 -22.77 9.46 7.95
C PRO A 286 -22.60 8.27 6.97
N PRO A 287 -21.80 7.23 7.29
CA PRO A 287 -21.56 6.09 6.40
C PRO A 287 -22.85 5.39 5.95
N LEU A 288 -23.87 5.32 6.83
CA LEU A 288 -25.17 4.74 6.49
C LEU A 288 -25.94 5.60 5.47
N CYS A 289 -25.79 6.92 5.49
CA CYS A 289 -26.34 7.81 4.47
C CYS A 289 -25.64 7.60 3.12
N VAL A 290 -24.30 7.55 3.10
CA VAL A 290 -23.52 7.31 1.86
C VAL A 290 -23.91 5.98 1.22
N ALA A 291 -23.84 4.88 1.98
CA ALA A 291 -24.17 3.56 1.50
C ALA A 291 -25.64 3.47 1.03
N ALA A 292 -26.55 4.18 1.69
CA ALA A 292 -27.96 4.19 1.32
C ALA A 292 -28.23 4.99 0.04
N ARG A 293 -27.56 6.14 -0.15
CA ARG A 293 -27.68 6.98 -1.33
C ARG A 293 -27.16 6.28 -2.59
N LEU A 294 -26.07 5.52 -2.44
CA LEU A 294 -25.41 4.79 -3.53
C LEU A 294 -25.97 3.37 -3.76
N GLY A 295 -27.03 2.97 -3.04
CA GLY A 295 -27.64 1.65 -3.24
C GLY A 295 -26.80 0.47 -2.76
N ARG A 296 -25.79 0.68 -1.91
CA ARG A 296 -24.85 -0.35 -1.43
C ARG A 296 -25.47 -1.25 -0.38
N LEU A 297 -26.46 -2.06 -0.78
CA LEU A 297 -27.28 -2.89 0.12
C LEU A 297 -26.46 -3.79 1.04
N LYS A 298 -25.35 -4.36 0.56
CA LYS A 298 -24.49 -5.23 1.38
C LYS A 298 -23.83 -4.43 2.51
N VAL A 299 -23.30 -3.24 2.22
CA VAL A 299 -22.72 -2.33 3.20
C VAL A 299 -23.78 -1.85 4.20
N VAL A 300 -24.96 -1.44 3.71
CA VAL A 300 -26.10 -1.05 4.57
C VAL A 300 -26.43 -2.15 5.58
N ARG A 301 -26.48 -3.42 5.14
CA ARG A 301 -26.75 -4.55 6.06
C ARG A 301 -25.66 -4.71 7.12
N VAL A 302 -24.40 -4.50 6.78
CA VAL A 302 -23.28 -4.54 7.74
C VAL A 302 -23.41 -3.42 8.76
N LEU A 303 -23.64 -2.19 8.32
CA LEU A 303 -23.82 -1.02 9.19
C LEU A 303 -25.02 -1.21 10.13
N LEU A 304 -26.14 -1.71 9.62
CA LEU A 304 -27.33 -2.02 10.44
C LEU A 304 -27.06 -3.13 11.46
N ALA A 305 -26.32 -4.18 11.07
CA ALA A 305 -25.93 -5.24 12.00
C ALA A 305 -24.99 -4.73 13.10
N ALA A 306 -24.16 -3.73 12.79
CA ALA A 306 -23.31 -3.02 13.74
C ALA A 306 -24.04 -1.91 14.54
N ARG A 307 -25.37 -1.81 14.42
CA ARG A 307 -26.20 -0.82 15.11
C ARG A 307 -25.87 0.64 14.78
N ALA A 308 -25.47 0.92 13.52
CA ALA A 308 -25.33 2.29 13.03
C ALA A 308 -26.61 3.11 13.27
N GLU A 309 -26.43 4.41 13.56
CA GLU A 309 -27.53 5.31 13.86
C GLU A 309 -28.47 5.47 12.66
N LEU A 310 -29.69 4.95 12.78
CA LEU A 310 -30.71 4.95 11.72
C LEU A 310 -31.19 6.35 11.32
N GLU A 311 -31.09 7.30 12.24
CA GLU A 311 -31.59 8.66 12.08
C GLU A 311 -30.46 9.69 11.97
N ALA A 312 -29.23 9.23 11.72
CA ALA A 312 -28.10 10.10 11.40
C ALA A 312 -28.45 11.01 10.22
N ARG A 313 -27.96 12.25 10.23
CA ARG A 313 -28.34 13.25 9.24
C ARG A 313 -27.12 13.69 8.46
N ASP A 314 -27.27 13.76 7.14
CA ASP A 314 -26.29 14.44 6.30
C ASP A 314 -26.40 15.97 6.41
N SER A 315 -25.55 16.69 5.68
CA SER A 315 -25.52 18.16 5.64
C SER A 315 -26.83 18.83 5.21
N THR A 316 -27.71 18.10 4.50
CA THR A 316 -29.04 18.58 4.09
C THR A 316 -30.13 18.26 5.10
N GLY A 317 -29.78 17.54 6.17
CA GLY A 317 -30.70 17.04 7.18
C GLY A 317 -31.41 15.76 6.76
N MET A 318 -31.04 15.12 5.65
CA MET A 318 -31.67 13.86 5.22
C MET A 318 -31.16 12.69 6.05
N THR A 319 -32.07 11.78 6.40
CA THR A 319 -31.75 10.49 7.03
C THR A 319 -31.40 9.42 5.97
N PRO A 320 -30.81 8.28 6.34
CA PRO A 320 -30.56 7.16 5.44
C PRO A 320 -31.78 6.76 4.60
N LEU A 321 -32.97 6.76 5.21
CA LEU A 321 -34.20 6.43 4.49
C LEU A 321 -34.57 7.51 3.47
N SER A 322 -34.42 8.79 3.80
CA SER A 322 -34.66 9.90 2.87
C SER A 322 -33.70 9.86 1.67
N VAL A 323 -32.39 9.65 1.91
CA VAL A 323 -31.42 9.58 0.81
C VAL A 323 -31.62 8.34 -0.07
N ALA A 324 -31.99 7.19 0.51
CA ALA A 324 -32.36 6.00 -0.27
C ALA A 324 -33.59 6.26 -1.16
N CYS A 325 -34.57 7.01 -0.64
CA CYS A 325 -35.75 7.39 -1.41
C CYS A 325 -35.43 8.38 -2.55
N ALA A 326 -34.50 9.31 -2.31
CA ALA A 326 -34.03 10.26 -3.32
C ALA A 326 -33.23 9.57 -4.44
N GLY A 327 -32.51 8.48 -4.13
CA GLY A 327 -31.76 7.66 -5.09
C GLY A 327 -32.56 6.56 -5.79
N ASP A 328 -33.87 6.43 -5.53
CA ASP A 328 -34.72 5.31 -5.99
C ASP A 328 -34.26 3.90 -5.52
N GLU A 329 -33.60 3.82 -4.36
CA GLU A 329 -32.98 2.61 -3.83
C GLU A 329 -33.98 1.73 -3.03
N VAL A 330 -34.94 1.13 -3.75
CA VAL A 330 -36.06 0.36 -3.16
C VAL A 330 -35.58 -0.71 -2.17
N ARG A 331 -34.53 -1.47 -2.51
CA ARG A 331 -34.05 -2.58 -1.64
C ARG A 331 -33.40 -2.07 -0.36
N VAL A 332 -32.68 -0.95 -0.44
CA VAL A 332 -32.10 -0.29 0.72
C VAL A 332 -33.21 0.27 1.60
N ALA A 333 -34.18 0.98 1.01
CA ALA A 333 -35.32 1.50 1.75
C ALA A 333 -36.10 0.39 2.47
N MET A 334 -36.32 -0.77 1.82
CA MET A 334 -36.90 -1.94 2.47
C MET A 334 -36.10 -2.40 3.69
N ALA A 335 -34.78 -2.48 3.58
CA ALA A 335 -33.91 -2.90 4.68
C ALA A 335 -33.95 -1.89 5.85
N LEU A 336 -33.91 -0.59 5.57
CA LEU A 336 -34.02 0.47 6.57
C LEU A 336 -35.38 0.46 7.28
N LEU A 337 -36.47 0.23 6.55
CA LEU A 337 -37.81 0.09 7.13
C LEU A 337 -37.93 -1.16 8.01
N GLN A 338 -37.32 -2.28 7.62
CA GLN A 338 -37.25 -3.49 8.44
C GLN A 338 -36.46 -3.23 9.74
N ALA A 339 -35.44 -2.38 9.67
CA ALA A 339 -34.69 -1.90 10.84
C ALA A 339 -35.43 -0.81 11.66
N ARG A 340 -36.66 -0.44 11.26
CA ARG A 340 -37.52 0.57 11.90
C ARG A 340 -37.06 2.03 11.77
N ALA A 341 -36.41 2.38 10.66
CA ALA A 341 -36.14 3.78 10.31
C ALA A 341 -37.43 4.63 10.28
N ALA A 342 -37.34 5.89 10.71
CA ALA A 342 -38.49 6.77 10.85
C ALA A 342 -39.05 7.22 9.50
N LEU A 343 -40.30 6.85 9.23
CA LEU A 343 -41.04 7.19 8.01
C LEU A 343 -41.32 8.70 7.85
N GLU A 344 -41.33 9.44 8.95
CA GLU A 344 -41.74 10.85 9.01
C GLU A 344 -40.59 11.79 9.37
N ALA A 345 -39.34 11.30 9.32
CA ALA A 345 -38.17 12.16 9.48
C ALA A 345 -38.20 13.29 8.45
N ARG A 346 -37.86 14.51 8.86
CA ARG A 346 -37.88 15.70 8.02
C ARG A 346 -36.48 16.25 7.81
N ASP A 347 -36.13 16.57 6.57
CA ASP A 347 -34.90 17.29 6.23
C ASP A 347 -35.00 18.80 6.57
N HIS A 348 -33.97 19.59 6.22
CA HIS A 348 -33.96 21.05 6.42
C HIS A 348 -35.04 21.79 5.63
N LEU A 349 -35.65 21.16 4.62
CA LEU A 349 -36.76 21.68 3.82
C LEU A 349 -38.13 21.20 4.36
N GLY A 350 -38.16 20.41 5.42
CA GLY A 350 -39.39 19.82 5.98
C GLY A 350 -39.94 18.66 5.14
N GLN A 351 -39.15 18.11 4.22
CA GLN A 351 -39.51 17.02 3.31
C GLN A 351 -39.28 15.67 4.00
N THR A 352 -40.21 14.73 3.81
CA THR A 352 -40.13 13.37 4.37
C THR A 352 -39.58 12.37 3.35
N PRO A 353 -39.21 11.14 3.76
CA PRO A 353 -38.85 10.07 2.80
C PRO A 353 -39.88 9.88 1.67
N LEU A 354 -41.19 9.97 1.98
CA LEU A 354 -42.25 9.90 0.98
C LEU A 354 -42.19 11.07 0.01
N TRP A 355 -41.79 12.27 0.46
CA TRP A 355 -41.58 13.40 -0.43
C TRP A 355 -40.45 13.13 -1.43
N HIS A 356 -39.29 12.65 -0.95
CA HIS A 356 -38.12 12.36 -1.80
C HIS A 356 -38.37 11.18 -2.76
N ALA A 357 -39.12 10.16 -2.33
CA ALA A 357 -39.55 9.06 -3.20
C ALA A 357 -40.37 9.52 -4.42
N THR A 358 -40.83 10.77 -4.45
CA THR A 358 -41.56 11.35 -5.59
C THR A 358 -40.73 12.30 -6.45
N ASP A 359 -39.44 12.49 -6.12
CA ASP A 359 -38.53 13.29 -6.94
C ASP A 359 -38.01 12.57 -8.17
N VAL A 360 -37.90 11.26 -8.11
CA VAL A 360 -37.38 10.44 -9.22
C VAL A 360 -38.50 10.06 -10.19
N ARG A 361 -38.20 10.07 -11.50
CA ARG A 361 -39.13 9.54 -12.52
C ARG A 361 -39.33 8.05 -12.27
N GLY A 362 -40.53 7.67 -11.81
CA GLY A 362 -40.86 6.25 -11.60
C GLY A 362 -40.79 5.75 -10.16
N GLY A 363 -40.58 6.62 -9.17
CA GLY A 363 -40.58 6.29 -7.72
C GLY A 363 -41.92 5.78 -7.15
N VAL A 364 -42.83 5.30 -8.00
CA VAL A 364 -44.11 4.68 -7.67
C VAL A 364 -43.92 3.47 -6.76
N ARG A 365 -42.87 2.67 -6.98
CA ARG A 365 -42.55 1.49 -6.14
C ARG A 365 -42.19 1.91 -4.73
N LEU A 366 -41.31 2.90 -4.60
CA LEU A 366 -40.87 3.45 -3.32
C LEU A 366 -42.00 4.18 -2.58
N ALA A 367 -42.78 5.01 -3.29
CA ALA A 367 -43.96 5.65 -2.74
C ALA A 367 -44.98 4.61 -2.23
N ARG A 368 -45.23 3.54 -2.99
CA ARG A 368 -46.09 2.43 -2.56
C ARG A 368 -45.54 1.77 -1.30
N LEU A 369 -44.26 1.40 -1.29
CA LEU A 369 -43.59 0.76 -0.16
C LEU A 369 -43.73 1.59 1.13
N LEU A 370 -43.46 2.90 1.05
CA LEU A 370 -43.59 3.81 2.19
C LEU A 370 -45.03 3.92 2.68
N LEU A 371 -46.01 3.98 1.77
CA LEU A 371 -47.43 4.02 2.12
C LEU A 371 -47.91 2.69 2.75
N GLU A 372 -47.41 1.54 2.30
CA GLU A 372 -47.64 0.21 2.89
C GLU A 372 -47.02 0.08 4.28
N ALA A 373 -45.85 0.71 4.48
CA ALA A 373 -45.19 0.83 5.78
C ALA A 373 -45.91 1.82 6.74
N GLY A 374 -46.81 2.66 6.21
CA GLY A 374 -47.67 3.54 7.01
C GLY A 374 -47.32 5.03 6.94
N ALA A 375 -46.54 5.47 5.94
CA ALA A 375 -46.23 6.88 5.73
C ALA A 375 -47.50 7.74 5.58
N ARG A 376 -47.47 8.94 6.15
CA ARG A 376 -48.58 9.91 6.06
C ARG A 376 -48.77 10.36 4.63
N ARG A 377 -50.01 10.33 4.17
CA ARG A 377 -50.40 10.75 2.81
C ARG A 377 -50.50 12.27 2.64
N ASN A 378 -50.87 12.94 3.72
CA ASN A 378 -51.07 14.39 3.73
C ASN A 378 -49.87 15.05 4.42
N ILE A 379 -48.85 15.36 3.62
CA ILE A 379 -47.62 16.01 4.07
C ILE A 379 -47.41 17.30 3.31
N SER A 380 -46.73 18.24 3.95
CA SER A 380 -46.28 19.49 3.38
C SER A 380 -44.82 19.74 3.78
N ASN A 381 -44.10 20.48 2.93
CA ASN A 381 -42.77 20.96 3.25
C ASN A 381 -42.84 22.24 4.12
N ARG A 382 -41.68 22.80 4.49
CA ARG A 382 -41.60 24.00 5.34
C ARG A 382 -42.19 25.27 4.71
N TYR A 383 -42.40 25.29 3.40
CA TYR A 383 -42.99 26.40 2.65
C TYR A 383 -44.51 26.28 2.50
N GLY A 384 -45.12 25.24 3.09
CA GLY A 384 -46.56 24.99 2.98
C GLY A 384 -47.00 24.29 1.69
N HIS A 385 -46.08 23.98 0.78
CA HIS A 385 -46.40 23.18 -0.41
C HIS A 385 -46.72 21.75 -0.02
N THR A 386 -47.90 21.27 -0.40
CA THR A 386 -48.34 19.89 -0.16
C THR A 386 -47.74 18.93 -1.19
N LEU A 387 -47.55 17.67 -0.80
CA LEU A 387 -47.07 16.63 -1.72
C LEU A 387 -48.01 16.47 -2.94
N ARG A 388 -49.33 16.64 -2.73
CA ARG A 388 -50.32 16.58 -3.81
C ARG A 388 -50.13 17.70 -4.82
N GLN A 389 -49.85 18.93 -4.39
CA GLN A 389 -49.56 20.06 -5.28
C GLN A 389 -48.30 19.80 -6.11
N LYS A 390 -47.21 19.31 -5.49
CA LYS A 390 -45.98 18.91 -6.18
C LYS A 390 -46.25 17.86 -7.27
N LEU A 391 -46.98 16.80 -6.93
CA LEU A 391 -47.30 15.71 -7.85
C LEU A 391 -48.23 16.13 -8.99
N ALA A 392 -49.19 17.01 -8.73
CA ALA A 392 -50.08 17.56 -9.73
C ALA A 392 -49.31 18.43 -10.74
N ALA A 393 -48.43 19.31 -10.26
CA ALA A 393 -47.57 20.14 -11.11
C ALA A 393 -46.65 19.31 -12.01
N ARG A 394 -46.20 18.14 -11.53
CA ARG A 394 -45.36 17.19 -12.31
C ARG A 394 -46.15 16.18 -13.14
N GLY A 395 -47.48 16.21 -13.14
CA GLY A 395 -48.30 15.23 -13.88
C GLY A 395 -48.17 13.78 -13.39
N SER A 396 -47.80 13.56 -12.12
CA SER A 396 -47.53 12.24 -11.54
C SER A 396 -48.82 11.49 -11.16
N ILE A 397 -49.66 11.19 -12.16
CA ILE A 397 -51.02 10.64 -11.99
C ILE A 397 -51.01 9.31 -11.21
N GLN A 398 -50.04 8.44 -11.44
CA GLN A 398 -49.96 7.14 -10.77
C GLN A 398 -49.77 7.28 -9.26
N ILE A 399 -48.88 8.18 -8.82
CA ILE A 399 -48.63 8.42 -7.40
C ILE A 399 -49.82 9.16 -6.76
N LEU A 400 -50.46 10.09 -7.48
CA LEU A 400 -51.70 10.73 -7.01
C LEU A 400 -52.84 9.72 -6.78
N ARG A 401 -52.96 8.72 -7.66
CA ARG A 401 -53.91 7.59 -7.48
C ARG A 401 -53.54 6.76 -6.25
N LEU A 402 -52.24 6.48 -6.03
CA LEU A 402 -51.78 5.78 -4.82
C LEU A 402 -52.15 6.55 -3.55
N LEU A 403 -51.88 7.86 -3.50
CA LEU A 403 -52.23 8.69 -2.34
C LEU A 403 -53.75 8.73 -2.07
N SER A 404 -54.58 8.58 -3.09
CA SER A 404 -56.04 8.57 -2.96
C SER A 404 -56.61 7.21 -2.53
N ASN A 405 -55.90 6.11 -2.81
CA ASN A 405 -56.37 4.76 -2.50
C ASN A 405 -56.13 4.41 -1.02
N ARG A 406 -57.20 4.36 -0.21
CA ARG A 406 -57.14 3.99 1.22
C ARG A 406 -57.01 2.48 1.48
N ARG A 407 -57.10 1.62 0.47
CA ARG A 407 -57.08 0.14 0.61
C ARG A 407 -55.67 -0.49 0.63
N ILE A 408 -54.61 0.30 0.72
CA ILE A 408 -53.25 -0.24 0.81
C ILE A 408 -53.11 -0.96 2.17
N LEU A 409 -53.03 -2.30 2.13
CA LEU A 409 -52.89 -3.17 3.30
C LEU A 409 -51.53 -2.91 3.98
N ARG A 410 -51.52 -2.81 5.30
CA ARG A 410 -50.29 -2.64 6.10
C ARG A 410 -49.43 -3.89 5.98
N MET A 411 -48.11 -3.71 5.87
CA MET A 411 -47.12 -4.80 5.95
C MET A 411 -47.39 -5.69 7.18
N PRO A 412 -47.37 -7.04 7.06
CA PRO A 412 -47.49 -7.92 8.20
C PRO A 412 -46.33 -7.68 9.16
N ARG A 413 -46.62 -7.32 10.42
CA ARG A 413 -45.62 -7.27 11.48
C ARG A 413 -45.10 -8.70 11.67
N LYS A 414 -43.80 -8.95 11.45
CA LYS A 414 -43.19 -10.17 11.98
C LYS A 414 -43.29 -10.08 13.50
N GLU A 415 -44.21 -10.86 14.07
CA GLU A 415 -44.27 -11.13 15.49
C GLU A 415 -42.95 -11.80 15.88
N THR A 416 -42.10 -11.09 16.63
CA THR A 416 -41.04 -11.74 17.39
C THR A 416 -41.72 -12.31 18.63
N SER A 417 -41.92 -13.63 18.64
CA SER A 417 -42.28 -14.40 19.83
C SER A 417 -41.20 -14.22 20.91
N PRO A 418 -41.59 -14.28 22.21
CA PRO A 418 -40.83 -13.70 23.33
C PRO A 418 -39.46 -14.32 23.58
#